data_AF-A0A8J5UNX8-F1
#
_entry.id   AF-A0A8J5UNX8-F1
#
_cell.length_a   1.000
_cell.length_b   1.000
_cell.length_c   1.000
_cell.angle_alpha   90.00
_cell.angle_beta   90.00
_cell.angle_gamma   90.00
#
_symmetry.space_group_name_H-M   'P 1'
#
loop_
_entity.id
_entity.type
_entity.pdbx_description
1 polymer ?
#
loop_
_entity_poly.entity_id
_entity_poly.type
_entity_poly.pdbx_seq_one_letter_code
_entity_poly.pdbx_strand_id
1 'polypeptide(L)'
;MTKHKKKSHNIPHPPSESDDIVDHINTTHEDVEAIPTDPITPVEVEVEAEVEEEGATRAEPEAEDEEEVQVVANEPREELIEDSKPIEHNNGYDIAELQAQISSLTLNTTDLTEQLRQTEIERDEIQQSYDNLLSRISSMKTIFSKMKQSEIELDEKTELVEQLSAENESLKLQVEELSKNAQQAEIVAELQEQNTDLNNECERLSDSLTKSRREYHATIEELQDEKYNLENQNSKLSKKINELNSELNDLKIIESEINVENKTYITTIDELKEKLELKDNELQEANNTIDKLNSVISETQTSSKDTISSLQQEIETLNTKISDQSTLNNTLASEISTKDQQLAELQQEIKQIDELKVEINNKQLVIGKLRHEAIILNEHLTKALTMLKQGGDGTNKSIDRELISNVIISFLQFPRGDTKKFEALQLISALLEWDQSQKIAAGLQNTSNSKGGPQSDNGNPSKQSFVSLWTDYLERESSSK
;
A
#
# COMPACT_ATOMS: atom_id res chain seq x y z
N MET A 1 -67.08 13.70 3.00
CA MET A 1 -67.86 13.43 1.77
C MET A 1 -67.58 14.53 0.76
N THR A 2 -66.84 14.24 -0.31
CA THR A 2 -66.81 15.06 -1.55
C THR A 2 -66.24 14.19 -2.67
N LYS A 3 -66.66 14.40 -3.92
CA LYS A 3 -66.23 13.63 -5.10
C LYS A 3 -65.76 14.61 -6.16
N HIS A 4 -64.63 14.36 -6.81
CA HIS A 4 -64.43 14.82 -8.19
C HIS A 4 -63.81 13.73 -9.09
N LYS A 5 -64.52 13.47 -10.19
CA LYS A 5 -64.07 12.85 -11.44
C LYS A 5 -63.03 13.77 -12.12
N LYS A 6 -62.24 13.40 -13.12
CA LYS A 6 -61.79 12.13 -13.75
C LYS A 6 -60.73 12.57 -14.77
N LYS A 7 -59.70 11.75 -15.04
CA LYS A 7 -59.37 11.29 -16.41
C LYS A 7 -58.37 10.15 -16.34
N SER A 8 -58.50 9.22 -17.27
CA SER A 8 -57.68 8.01 -17.41
C SER A 8 -56.87 8.09 -18.70
N HIS A 9 -55.68 7.50 -18.69
CA HIS A 9 -55.11 6.75 -19.83
C HIS A 9 -54.32 5.57 -19.27
N ASN A 10 -54.04 4.57 -20.10
CA ASN A 10 -53.69 3.22 -19.67
C ASN A 10 -52.49 2.66 -20.48
N ILE A 11 -51.41 2.28 -19.77
CA ILE A 11 -50.64 1.01 -19.85
C ILE A 11 -50.62 0.29 -21.23
N PRO A 12 -49.47 -0.18 -21.81
CA PRO A 12 -48.23 -0.66 -21.15
C PRO A 12 -46.85 -0.28 -21.79
N HIS A 13 -45.78 -0.87 -21.23
CA HIS A 13 -44.40 -1.08 -21.76
C HIS A 13 -44.20 -2.63 -21.97
N PRO A 14 -43.08 -3.17 -22.52
CA PRO A 14 -42.04 -2.65 -23.43
C PRO A 14 -41.85 -3.65 -24.62
N PRO A 15 -40.62 -4.07 -25.04
CA PRO A 15 -39.56 -3.36 -25.77
C PRO A 15 -39.28 -3.93 -27.20
N SER A 16 -38.61 -3.15 -28.05
CA SER A 16 -37.54 -3.60 -28.95
C SER A 16 -36.94 -2.39 -29.67
N GLU A 17 -35.61 -2.27 -29.67
CA GLU A 17 -34.89 -1.30 -30.48
C GLU A 17 -34.06 -2.07 -31.52
N SER A 18 -34.30 -1.75 -32.78
CA SER A 18 -33.50 -2.12 -33.94
C SER A 18 -32.98 -0.83 -34.54
N ASP A 19 -31.69 -0.74 -34.84
CA ASP A 19 -31.15 0.24 -35.78
C ASP A 19 -30.08 -0.44 -36.64
N ASP A 20 -30.34 -0.48 -37.95
CA ASP A 20 -29.42 -1.01 -38.94
C ASP A 20 -28.39 0.07 -39.32
N ILE A 21 -27.11 -0.31 -39.43
CA ILE A 21 -26.17 0.39 -40.31
C ILE A 21 -25.61 -0.62 -41.31
N VAL A 22 -25.88 -0.33 -42.58
CA VAL A 22 -25.51 -1.13 -43.74
C VAL A 22 -24.05 -0.90 -44.09
N ASP A 23 -23.35 -1.95 -44.51
CA ASP A 23 -22.37 -1.80 -45.59
C ASP A 23 -22.41 -3.01 -46.54
N HIS A 24 -22.21 -2.75 -47.84
CA HIS A 24 -22.33 -3.74 -48.91
C HIS A 24 -20.98 -3.98 -49.59
N ILE A 25 -20.47 -5.22 -49.57
CA ILE A 25 -19.68 -5.77 -50.69
C ILE A 25 -20.24 -7.15 -51.03
N ASN A 26 -20.31 -7.46 -52.32
CA ASN A 26 -21.12 -8.52 -52.92
C ASN A 26 -20.23 -9.49 -53.72
N THR A 27 -20.33 -10.80 -53.45
CA THR A 27 -19.87 -11.84 -54.39
C THR A 27 -20.72 -13.11 -54.31
N THR A 28 -21.66 -13.24 -55.25
CA THR A 28 -22.12 -14.49 -55.91
C THR A 28 -22.33 -15.76 -55.07
N HIS A 29 -23.62 -16.10 -54.87
CA HIS A 29 -24.08 -17.50 -54.79
C HIS A 29 -23.91 -18.19 -56.15
N GLU A 30 -23.74 -19.52 -56.13
CA GLU A 30 -24.10 -20.43 -57.23
C GLU A 30 -24.71 -21.68 -56.59
N ASP A 31 -25.85 -22.16 -57.12
CA ASP A 31 -26.74 -23.07 -56.38
C ASP A 31 -26.45 -24.56 -56.67
N VAL A 32 -26.51 -25.38 -55.62
CA VAL A 32 -26.48 -26.85 -55.71
C VAL A 32 -27.69 -27.41 -54.98
N GLU A 33 -28.79 -27.59 -55.72
CA GLU A 33 -30.02 -28.22 -55.22
C GLU A 33 -29.88 -29.75 -55.17
N ALA A 34 -30.49 -30.41 -54.18
CA ALA A 34 -30.20 -31.80 -53.85
C ALA A 34 -30.94 -32.81 -54.74
N ILE A 35 -30.23 -33.84 -55.19
CA ILE A 35 -30.81 -34.98 -55.93
C ILE A 35 -31.48 -35.95 -54.95
N PRO A 36 -32.76 -36.33 -55.13
CA PRO A 36 -33.42 -37.34 -54.33
C PRO A 36 -32.99 -38.77 -54.74
N THR A 37 -32.82 -39.65 -53.75
CA THR A 37 -32.56 -41.08 -53.95
C THR A 37 -33.79 -41.92 -53.66
N ASP A 38 -34.19 -42.79 -54.58
CA ASP A 38 -35.14 -43.89 -54.35
C ASP A 38 -34.70 -45.16 -55.10
N PRO A 39 -35.13 -46.37 -54.68
CA PRO A 39 -34.45 -47.62 -55.02
C PRO A 39 -34.96 -48.29 -56.31
N ILE A 40 -34.06 -49.04 -56.97
CA ILE A 40 -34.38 -49.91 -58.11
C ILE A 40 -34.64 -51.34 -57.61
N THR A 41 -35.84 -51.87 -57.89
CA THR A 41 -36.15 -53.31 -57.76
C THR A 41 -35.67 -54.09 -58.98
N PRO A 42 -35.23 -55.36 -58.83
CA PRO A 42 -34.80 -56.18 -59.96
C PRO A 42 -35.97 -56.56 -60.87
N VAL A 43 -35.67 -56.74 -62.16
CA VAL A 43 -36.58 -57.33 -63.15
C VAL A 43 -35.96 -58.64 -63.62
N GLU A 44 -36.71 -59.72 -63.49
CA GLU A 44 -36.38 -61.02 -64.08
C GLU A 44 -36.62 -60.97 -65.60
N VAL A 45 -35.73 -61.58 -66.38
CA VAL A 45 -35.97 -61.89 -67.80
C VAL A 45 -35.62 -63.35 -67.99
N GLU A 46 -36.60 -64.14 -68.40
CA GLU A 46 -36.47 -65.56 -68.66
C GLU A 46 -35.63 -65.80 -69.93
N VAL A 47 -34.84 -66.87 -69.91
CA VAL A 47 -34.17 -67.38 -71.12
C VAL A 47 -34.91 -68.66 -71.52
N GLU A 48 -36.00 -68.48 -72.26
CA GLU A 48 -36.63 -69.60 -72.97
C GLU A 48 -35.73 -70.03 -74.12
N ALA A 49 -35.43 -71.33 -74.17
CA ALA A 49 -34.64 -71.95 -75.22
C ALA A 49 -35.58 -72.79 -76.10
N GLU A 50 -36.13 -72.19 -77.15
CA GLU A 50 -36.78 -72.95 -78.22
C GLU A 50 -35.71 -73.59 -79.11
N VAL A 51 -36.00 -74.82 -79.54
CA VAL A 51 -35.09 -75.69 -80.30
C VAL A 51 -35.50 -75.64 -81.77
N GLU A 52 -34.51 -75.66 -82.67
CA GLU A 52 -34.75 -75.75 -84.12
C GLU A 52 -35.58 -76.99 -84.46
N GLU A 53 -36.75 -76.79 -85.10
CA GLU A 53 -37.56 -77.85 -85.71
C GLU A 53 -37.44 -77.80 -87.24
N GLU A 54 -37.90 -78.87 -87.89
CA GLU A 54 -37.95 -79.11 -89.34
C GLU A 54 -36.59 -79.45 -90.02
N GLY A 55 -36.57 -80.33 -91.04
CA GLY A 55 -37.70 -81.12 -91.54
C GLY A 55 -37.36 -81.94 -92.79
N ALA A 56 -36.71 -83.10 -92.62
CA ALA A 56 -36.38 -83.99 -93.74
C ALA A 56 -37.62 -84.77 -94.26
N THR A 57 -38.44 -84.15 -95.09
CA THR A 57 -39.59 -84.79 -95.79
C THR A 57 -39.80 -84.23 -97.21
N ARG A 58 -40.69 -84.91 -97.97
CA ARG A 58 -41.05 -84.68 -99.39
C ARG A 58 -40.08 -85.36 -100.38
N ALA A 59 -40.37 -86.52 -101.00
CA ALA A 59 -41.63 -87.13 -101.48
C ALA A 59 -42.25 -86.44 -102.71
N GLU A 60 -42.83 -87.25 -103.60
CA GLU A 60 -43.41 -86.84 -104.90
C GLU A 60 -44.65 -85.91 -104.70
N PRO A 61 -45.13 -85.20 -105.74
CA PRO A 61 -46.16 -85.84 -106.58
C PRO A 61 -46.20 -85.41 -108.07
N GLU A 62 -46.70 -86.35 -108.89
CA GLU A 62 -47.85 -86.22 -109.84
C GLU A 62 -48.06 -84.91 -110.65
N ALA A 63 -48.01 -85.06 -111.99
CA ALA A 63 -49.08 -84.73 -112.96
C ALA A 63 -48.55 -85.11 -114.37
N GLU A 64 -48.99 -86.16 -115.08
CA GLU A 64 -50.34 -86.57 -115.53
C GLU A 64 -50.79 -85.92 -116.87
N ASP A 65 -51.49 -86.74 -117.66
CA ASP A 65 -52.34 -86.46 -118.83
C ASP A 65 -51.71 -85.93 -120.16
N GLU A 66 -52.12 -86.39 -121.35
CA GLU A 66 -53.04 -87.48 -121.74
C GLU A 66 -52.77 -87.95 -123.20
N GLU A 67 -53.09 -89.22 -123.50
CA GLU A 67 -53.73 -89.80 -124.72
C GLU A 67 -53.41 -89.33 -126.18
N GLU A 68 -53.55 -90.12 -127.27
CA GLU A 68 -54.01 -91.51 -127.51
C GLU A 68 -53.49 -92.06 -128.88
N VAL A 69 -53.97 -93.26 -129.29
CA VAL A 69 -54.00 -93.84 -130.66
C VAL A 69 -52.71 -94.50 -131.22
N GLN A 70 -52.68 -95.77 -131.67
CA GLN A 70 -53.39 -97.01 -131.28
C GLN A 70 -52.71 -98.26 -131.93
N VAL A 71 -53.14 -99.44 -131.46
CA VAL A 71 -52.96 -100.86 -131.88
C VAL A 71 -52.87 -101.19 -133.41
N VAL A 72 -52.51 -102.41 -133.89
CA VAL A 72 -52.57 -103.77 -133.27
C VAL A 72 -51.48 -104.75 -133.77
N ALA A 73 -51.41 -105.90 -133.07
CA ALA A 73 -50.57 -107.09 -133.26
C ALA A 73 -50.62 -107.74 -134.68
N ASN A 74 -49.75 -108.70 -135.04
CA ASN A 74 -49.80 -110.08 -134.53
C ASN A 74 -48.55 -110.94 -134.88
N GLU A 75 -48.16 -111.79 -133.94
CA GLU A 75 -47.48 -113.08 -134.18
C GLU A 75 -48.54 -114.15 -134.58
N PRO A 76 -48.23 -115.46 -134.75
CA PRO A 76 -46.94 -116.14 -134.87
C PRO A 76 -46.85 -117.05 -136.12
N ARG A 77 -45.74 -117.79 -136.27
CA ARG A 77 -45.84 -119.22 -136.60
C ARG A 77 -44.62 -120.03 -136.19
N GLU A 78 -44.88 -121.29 -135.85
CA GLU A 78 -44.00 -122.24 -135.20
C GLU A 78 -43.94 -123.55 -136.02
N GLU A 79 -42.97 -124.41 -135.68
CA GLU A 79 -42.74 -125.78 -136.16
C GLU A 79 -42.35 -126.03 -137.64
N LEU A 80 -41.30 -126.86 -137.76
CA LEU A 80 -40.88 -127.58 -138.96
C LEU A 80 -41.48 -128.99 -138.93
N ILE A 81 -41.92 -129.52 -140.08
CA ILE A 81 -41.89 -130.95 -140.44
C ILE A 81 -42.08 -131.11 -141.96
N GLU A 82 -41.64 -132.26 -142.48
CA GLU A 82 -41.53 -132.67 -143.89
C GLU A 82 -42.94 -132.86 -144.57
N ASP A 83 -43.14 -133.10 -145.88
CA ASP A 83 -42.22 -133.54 -146.95
C ASP A 83 -42.77 -133.32 -148.40
N SER A 84 -41.87 -133.43 -149.39
CA SER A 84 -42.04 -134.13 -150.70
C SER A 84 -42.74 -133.53 -151.95
N LYS A 85 -42.00 -133.61 -153.09
CA LYS A 85 -42.41 -133.81 -154.53
C LYS A 85 -42.93 -132.58 -155.31
N PRO A 86 -42.67 -132.46 -156.65
CA PRO A 86 -42.80 -133.44 -157.75
C PRO A 86 -41.47 -133.87 -158.44
N ILE A 87 -41.31 -135.09 -158.98
CA ILE A 87 -41.73 -135.65 -160.30
C ILE A 87 -41.07 -135.00 -161.54
N GLU A 88 -40.16 -135.75 -162.18
CA GLU A 88 -39.72 -135.58 -163.58
C GLU A 88 -40.03 -136.84 -164.40
N HIS A 89 -40.36 -136.67 -165.69
CA HIS A 89 -40.27 -137.59 -166.86
C HIS A 89 -40.98 -136.89 -168.04
N ASN A 90 -40.67 -137.07 -169.33
CA ASN A 90 -39.49 -137.58 -170.06
C ASN A 90 -39.68 -137.18 -171.55
N ASN A 91 -38.62 -136.88 -172.30
CA ASN A 91 -38.70 -136.55 -173.74
C ASN A 91 -38.06 -137.65 -174.61
N GLY A 92 -38.48 -137.80 -175.87
CA GLY A 92 -37.89 -138.78 -176.77
C GLY A 92 -38.24 -138.61 -178.25
N TYR A 93 -37.54 -139.41 -179.07
CA TYR A 93 -37.63 -139.59 -180.53
C TYR A 93 -36.92 -138.57 -181.43
N ASP A 94 -35.69 -138.94 -181.80
CA ASP A 94 -35.23 -138.93 -183.20
C ASP A 94 -36.22 -139.74 -184.09
N ILE A 95 -36.31 -139.57 -185.42
CA ILE A 95 -35.29 -139.96 -186.40
C ILE A 95 -35.54 -139.28 -187.77
N ALA A 96 -34.45 -138.86 -188.43
CA ALA A 96 -34.29 -138.68 -189.90
C ALA A 96 -34.96 -137.52 -190.67
N GLU A 97 -35.02 -136.31 -190.11
CA GLU A 97 -35.00 -135.06 -190.94
C GLU A 97 -33.91 -134.05 -190.47
N LEU A 98 -32.98 -134.53 -189.65
CA LEU A 98 -32.09 -133.74 -188.79
C LEU A 98 -30.82 -133.16 -189.47
N GLN A 99 -30.76 -133.11 -190.80
CA GLN A 99 -29.52 -132.77 -191.54
C GLN A 99 -29.54 -131.41 -192.26
N ALA A 100 -30.64 -130.66 -192.19
CA ALA A 100 -30.74 -129.30 -192.76
C ALA A 100 -30.94 -128.18 -191.72
N GLN A 101 -31.43 -128.50 -190.52
CA GLN A 101 -31.88 -127.50 -189.54
C GLN A 101 -30.83 -127.13 -188.47
N ILE A 102 -29.73 -127.89 -188.37
CA ILE A 102 -28.70 -127.70 -187.33
C ILE A 102 -27.98 -126.34 -187.47
N SER A 103 -27.70 -125.88 -188.69
CA SER A 103 -26.85 -124.71 -188.94
C SER A 103 -27.49 -123.35 -188.63
N SER A 104 -28.81 -123.28 -188.38
CA SER A 104 -29.50 -122.01 -188.09
C SER A 104 -29.73 -121.74 -186.59
N LEU A 105 -29.72 -122.76 -185.73
CA LEU A 105 -29.95 -122.55 -184.29
C LEU A 105 -28.73 -121.96 -183.56
N THR A 106 -27.51 -122.23 -184.05
CA THR A 106 -26.24 -121.86 -183.38
C THR A 106 -26.03 -120.36 -183.20
N LEU A 107 -26.74 -119.52 -183.96
CA LEU A 107 -26.59 -118.06 -183.96
C LEU A 107 -27.54 -117.37 -182.95
N ASN A 108 -28.69 -117.97 -182.63
CA ASN A 108 -29.66 -117.36 -181.71
C ASN A 108 -29.35 -117.59 -180.22
N THR A 109 -28.50 -118.56 -179.87
CA THR A 109 -28.14 -118.87 -178.47
C THR A 109 -27.08 -117.94 -177.87
N THR A 110 -26.30 -117.23 -178.69
CA THR A 110 -25.27 -116.29 -178.22
C THR A 110 -25.85 -114.96 -177.76
N ASP A 111 -26.80 -114.39 -178.51
CA ASP A 111 -27.34 -113.06 -178.20
C ASP A 111 -28.14 -113.06 -176.88
N LEU A 112 -28.82 -114.17 -176.57
CA LEU A 112 -29.60 -114.31 -175.34
C LEU A 112 -28.71 -114.49 -174.10
N THR A 113 -27.50 -115.04 -174.24
CA THR A 113 -26.55 -115.17 -173.12
C THR A 113 -25.84 -113.86 -172.81
N GLU A 114 -25.58 -113.00 -173.80
CA GLU A 114 -25.05 -111.65 -173.59
C GLU A 114 -26.04 -110.75 -172.82
N GLN A 115 -27.34 -110.82 -173.13
CA GLN A 115 -28.38 -110.04 -172.42
C GLN A 115 -28.55 -110.45 -170.97
N LEU A 116 -28.43 -111.76 -170.67
CA LEU A 116 -28.48 -112.27 -169.30
C LEU A 116 -27.29 -111.72 -168.49
N ARG A 117 -26.08 -111.79 -169.06
CA ARG A 117 -24.84 -111.23 -168.47
C ARG A 117 -24.94 -109.72 -168.19
N GLN A 118 -25.55 -108.95 -169.10
CA GLN A 118 -25.77 -107.51 -168.92
C GLN A 118 -26.74 -107.24 -167.75
N THR A 119 -27.82 -108.02 -167.64
CA THR A 119 -28.79 -107.91 -166.54
C THR A 119 -28.16 -108.24 -165.19
N GLU A 120 -27.23 -109.21 -165.14
CA GLU A 120 -26.48 -109.54 -163.93
C GLU A 120 -25.52 -108.41 -163.50
N ILE A 121 -24.88 -107.72 -164.45
CA ILE A 121 -24.02 -106.56 -164.16
C ILE A 121 -24.85 -105.41 -163.59
N GLU A 122 -26.01 -105.10 -164.19
CA GLU A 122 -26.89 -104.04 -163.68
C GLU A 122 -27.45 -104.39 -162.28
N ARG A 123 -27.73 -105.67 -162.03
CA ARG A 123 -28.12 -106.20 -160.71
C ARG A 123 -26.99 -106.07 -159.68
N ASP A 124 -25.74 -106.35 -160.07
CA ASP A 124 -24.56 -106.20 -159.22
C ASP A 124 -24.23 -104.71 -158.96
N GLU A 125 -24.36 -103.83 -159.94
CA GLU A 125 -24.20 -102.37 -159.78
C GLU A 125 -25.27 -101.78 -158.85
N ILE A 126 -26.54 -102.18 -159.02
CA ILE A 126 -27.62 -101.76 -158.13
C ILE A 126 -27.37 -102.27 -156.71
N GLN A 127 -26.96 -103.54 -156.54
CA GLN A 127 -26.66 -104.08 -155.22
C GLN A 127 -25.43 -103.38 -154.58
N GLN A 128 -24.38 -103.09 -155.35
CA GLN A 128 -23.24 -102.33 -154.87
C GLN A 128 -23.62 -100.88 -154.52
N SER A 129 -24.58 -100.28 -155.23
CA SER A 129 -25.14 -98.96 -154.88
C SER A 129 -25.97 -99.01 -153.59
N TYR A 130 -26.73 -100.10 -153.37
CA TYR A 130 -27.50 -100.35 -152.16
C TYR A 130 -26.58 -100.60 -150.96
N ASP A 131 -25.54 -101.41 -151.11
CA ASP A 131 -24.54 -101.65 -150.06
C ASP A 131 -23.75 -100.39 -149.73
N ASN A 132 -23.44 -99.53 -150.71
CA ASN A 132 -22.88 -98.20 -150.46
C ASN A 132 -23.87 -97.26 -149.74
N LEU A 133 -25.16 -97.29 -150.09
CA LEU A 133 -26.20 -96.51 -149.42
C LEU A 133 -26.41 -97.00 -147.98
N LEU A 134 -26.44 -98.32 -147.77
CA LEU A 134 -26.57 -98.97 -146.46
C LEU A 134 -25.33 -98.73 -145.60
N SER A 135 -24.12 -98.75 -146.19
CA SER A 135 -22.88 -98.35 -145.53
C SER A 135 -22.91 -96.87 -145.14
N ARG A 136 -23.39 -95.98 -146.02
CA ARG A 136 -23.60 -94.56 -145.70
C ARG A 136 -24.63 -94.37 -144.59
N ILE A 137 -25.78 -95.05 -144.65
CA ILE A 137 -26.83 -95.01 -143.62
C ILE A 137 -26.30 -95.57 -142.29
N SER A 138 -25.52 -96.64 -142.32
CA SER A 138 -24.85 -97.20 -141.14
C SER A 138 -23.84 -96.21 -140.55
N SER A 139 -23.01 -95.58 -141.39
CA SER A 139 -22.07 -94.54 -140.96
C SER A 139 -22.78 -93.30 -140.42
N MET A 140 -23.89 -92.89 -141.02
CA MET A 140 -24.72 -91.77 -140.59
C MET A 140 -25.45 -92.10 -139.28
N LYS A 141 -25.92 -93.35 -139.10
CA LYS A 141 -26.45 -93.85 -137.83
C LYS A 141 -25.36 -93.89 -136.75
N THR A 142 -24.13 -94.31 -137.08
CA THR A 142 -22.99 -94.26 -136.15
C THR A 142 -22.61 -92.82 -135.81
N ILE A 143 -22.62 -91.89 -136.77
CA ILE A 143 -22.40 -90.46 -136.53
C ILE A 143 -23.53 -89.88 -135.68
N PHE A 144 -24.80 -90.22 -135.94
CA PHE A 144 -25.94 -89.74 -135.16
C PHE A 144 -25.94 -90.32 -133.73
N SER A 145 -25.60 -91.60 -133.55
CA SER A 145 -25.36 -92.18 -132.23
C SER A 145 -24.19 -91.51 -131.50
N LYS A 146 -23.10 -91.16 -132.20
CA LYS A 146 -21.99 -90.38 -131.62
C LYS A 146 -22.35 -88.93 -131.35
N MET A 147 -23.22 -88.32 -132.16
CA MET A 147 -23.71 -86.96 -131.97
C MET A 147 -24.61 -86.92 -130.75
N LYS A 148 -25.59 -87.82 -130.65
CA LYS A 148 -26.43 -87.97 -129.45
C LYS A 148 -25.63 -88.34 -128.20
N GLN A 149 -24.60 -89.16 -128.33
CA GLN A 149 -23.69 -89.47 -127.23
C GLN A 149 -22.89 -88.21 -126.81
N SER A 150 -22.39 -87.43 -127.78
CA SER A 150 -21.68 -86.16 -127.51
C SER A 150 -22.60 -85.02 -127.07
N GLU A 151 -23.91 -85.12 -127.32
CA GLU A 151 -24.97 -84.22 -126.87
C GLU A 151 -25.27 -84.54 -125.40
N ILE A 152 -25.50 -85.80 -125.05
CA ILE A 152 -25.62 -86.27 -123.65
C ILE A 152 -24.33 -85.97 -122.86
N GLU A 153 -23.14 -86.24 -123.42
CA GLU A 153 -21.86 -85.90 -122.77
C GLU A 153 -21.64 -84.38 -122.67
N LEU A 154 -22.26 -83.56 -123.52
CA LEU A 154 -22.24 -82.10 -123.37
C LEU A 154 -23.21 -81.66 -122.28
N ASP A 155 -24.42 -82.20 -122.27
CA ASP A 155 -25.47 -81.92 -121.27
C ASP A 155 -24.96 -82.29 -119.86
N GLU A 156 -24.39 -83.48 -119.67
CA GLU A 156 -23.72 -83.92 -118.43
C GLU A 156 -22.59 -82.98 -118.00
N LYS A 157 -21.89 -82.34 -118.96
CA LYS A 157 -20.79 -81.41 -118.66
C LYS A 157 -21.32 -80.00 -118.39
N THR A 158 -22.42 -79.58 -118.99
CA THR A 158 -23.09 -78.33 -118.62
C THR A 158 -23.77 -78.44 -117.26
N GLU A 159 -24.40 -79.57 -116.93
CA GLU A 159 -24.95 -79.83 -115.60
C GLU A 159 -23.84 -79.84 -114.55
N LEU A 160 -22.73 -80.53 -114.80
CA LEU A 160 -21.56 -80.50 -113.90
C LEU A 160 -20.95 -79.09 -113.76
N VAL A 161 -20.94 -78.29 -114.83
CA VAL A 161 -20.48 -76.89 -114.77
C VAL A 161 -21.46 -76.00 -114.01
N GLU A 162 -22.77 -76.23 -114.11
CA GLU A 162 -23.79 -75.52 -113.33
C GLU A 162 -23.72 -75.88 -111.84
N GLN A 163 -23.60 -77.18 -111.52
CA GLN A 163 -23.35 -77.67 -110.16
C GLN A 163 -22.06 -77.08 -109.57
N LEU A 164 -20.94 -77.12 -110.30
CA LEU A 164 -19.68 -76.52 -109.86
C LEU A 164 -19.75 -74.98 -109.79
N SER A 165 -20.57 -74.32 -110.61
CA SER A 165 -20.79 -72.87 -110.53
C SER A 165 -21.58 -72.51 -109.27
N ALA A 166 -22.64 -73.27 -108.95
CA ALA A 166 -23.41 -73.11 -107.73
C ALA A 166 -22.58 -73.42 -106.47
N GLU A 167 -21.71 -74.45 -106.52
CA GLU A 167 -20.75 -74.74 -105.46
C GLU A 167 -19.74 -73.59 -105.29
N ASN A 168 -19.18 -73.06 -106.37
CA ASN A 168 -18.27 -71.91 -106.30
C ASN A 168 -18.96 -70.63 -105.79
N GLU A 169 -20.22 -70.39 -106.14
CA GLU A 169 -20.99 -69.26 -105.62
C GLU A 169 -21.31 -69.43 -104.13
N SER A 170 -21.72 -70.63 -103.70
CA SER A 170 -21.93 -70.99 -102.29
C SER A 170 -20.64 -70.85 -101.46
N LEU A 171 -19.52 -71.42 -101.93
CA LEU A 171 -18.21 -71.28 -101.29
C LEU A 171 -17.75 -69.82 -101.22
N LYS A 172 -18.02 -69.03 -102.26
CA LYS A 172 -17.69 -67.59 -102.27
C LYS A 172 -18.51 -66.83 -101.22
N LEU A 173 -19.82 -67.10 -101.11
CA LEU A 173 -20.68 -66.52 -100.06
C LEU A 173 -20.20 -66.93 -98.67
N GLN A 174 -19.83 -68.20 -98.46
CA GLN A 174 -19.27 -68.69 -97.21
C GLN A 174 -17.93 -68.02 -96.86
N VAL A 175 -17.05 -67.78 -97.85
CA VAL A 175 -15.79 -67.04 -97.65
C VAL A 175 -16.05 -65.57 -97.32
N GLU A 176 -17.05 -64.93 -97.94
CA GLU A 176 -17.45 -63.55 -97.64
C GLU A 176 -18.04 -63.44 -96.21
N GLU A 177 -18.87 -64.39 -95.80
CA GLU A 177 -19.39 -64.50 -94.43
C GLU A 177 -18.28 -64.77 -93.41
N LEU A 178 -17.36 -65.70 -93.67
CA LEU A 178 -16.21 -65.96 -92.80
C LEU A 178 -15.28 -64.74 -92.69
N SER A 179 -15.08 -63.99 -93.78
CA SER A 179 -14.33 -62.73 -93.77
C SER A 179 -15.02 -61.65 -92.94
N LYS A 180 -16.36 -61.53 -93.02
CA LYS A 180 -17.15 -60.62 -92.20
C LYS A 180 -17.10 -61.01 -90.72
N ASN A 181 -17.21 -62.30 -90.42
CA ASN A 181 -17.13 -62.82 -89.05
C ASN A 181 -15.72 -62.63 -88.44
N ALA A 182 -14.66 -62.73 -89.24
CA ALA A 182 -13.31 -62.39 -88.81
C ALA A 182 -13.15 -60.89 -88.47
N GLN A 183 -13.66 -60.00 -89.32
CA GLN A 183 -13.70 -58.55 -89.03
C GLN A 183 -14.53 -58.22 -87.78
N GLN A 184 -15.66 -58.91 -87.59
CA GLN A 184 -16.49 -58.72 -86.41
C GLN A 184 -15.81 -59.26 -85.13
N ALA A 185 -15.01 -60.32 -85.23
CA ALA A 185 -14.17 -60.79 -84.12
C ALA A 185 -13.04 -59.81 -83.76
N GLU A 186 -12.42 -59.17 -84.76
CA GLU A 186 -11.42 -58.10 -84.56
C GLU A 186 -12.04 -56.89 -83.84
N ILE A 187 -13.20 -56.42 -84.29
CA ILE A 187 -13.96 -55.34 -83.62
C ILE A 187 -14.38 -55.73 -82.19
N VAL A 188 -14.79 -56.97 -81.96
CA VAL A 188 -15.13 -57.46 -80.60
C VAL A 188 -13.88 -57.52 -79.70
N ALA A 189 -12.71 -57.87 -80.23
CA ALA A 189 -11.46 -57.83 -79.47
C ALA A 189 -11.05 -56.40 -79.11
N GLU A 190 -11.13 -55.45 -80.05
CA GLU A 190 -10.84 -54.03 -79.79
C GLU A 190 -11.81 -53.44 -78.75
N LEU A 191 -13.11 -53.75 -78.85
CA LEU A 191 -14.11 -53.34 -77.86
C LEU A 191 -13.89 -53.99 -76.48
N GLN A 192 -13.38 -55.22 -76.43
CA GLN A 192 -12.99 -55.87 -75.16
C GLN A 192 -11.78 -55.18 -74.54
N GLU A 193 -10.75 -54.86 -75.31
CA GLU A 193 -9.56 -54.12 -74.85
C GLU A 193 -9.96 -52.74 -74.31
N GLN A 194 -10.71 -51.95 -75.09
CA GLN A 194 -11.24 -50.64 -74.68
C GLN A 194 -12.10 -50.71 -73.41
N ASN A 195 -12.91 -51.77 -73.24
CA ASN A 195 -13.72 -51.96 -72.04
C ASN A 195 -12.88 -52.37 -70.82
N THR A 196 -11.82 -53.16 -71.00
CA THR A 196 -10.86 -53.44 -69.91
C THR A 196 -10.10 -52.19 -69.49
N ASP A 197 -9.65 -51.36 -70.42
CA ASP A 197 -8.98 -50.08 -70.11
C ASP A 197 -9.93 -49.08 -69.44
N LEU A 198 -11.19 -48.99 -69.88
CA LEU A 198 -12.21 -48.18 -69.22
C LEU A 198 -12.49 -48.67 -67.80
N ASN A 199 -12.51 -49.99 -67.57
CA ASN A 199 -12.65 -50.55 -66.22
C ASN A 199 -11.42 -50.23 -65.34
N ASN A 200 -10.21 -50.36 -65.87
CA ASN A 200 -8.96 -50.00 -65.19
C ASN A 200 -8.92 -48.50 -64.82
N GLU A 201 -9.39 -47.62 -65.71
CA GLU A 201 -9.53 -46.19 -65.48
C GLU A 201 -10.58 -45.91 -64.39
N CYS A 202 -11.73 -46.58 -64.43
CA CYS A 202 -12.77 -46.48 -63.41
C CYS A 202 -12.30 -46.95 -62.02
N GLU A 203 -11.53 -48.04 -61.93
CA GLU A 203 -10.92 -48.52 -60.68
C GLU A 203 -9.90 -47.49 -60.16
N ARG A 204 -8.99 -47.02 -61.01
CA ARG A 204 -7.99 -45.99 -60.69
C ARG A 204 -8.63 -44.68 -60.18
N LEU A 205 -9.70 -44.22 -60.83
CA LEU A 205 -10.45 -43.03 -60.41
C LEU A 205 -11.20 -43.27 -59.10
N SER A 206 -11.76 -44.45 -58.89
CA SER A 206 -12.45 -44.83 -57.65
C SER A 206 -11.49 -44.87 -56.45
N ASP A 207 -10.28 -45.41 -56.65
CA ASP A 207 -9.22 -45.42 -55.64
C ASP A 207 -8.70 -44.01 -55.35
N SER A 208 -8.48 -43.19 -56.38
CA SER A 208 -8.07 -41.79 -56.23
C SER A 208 -9.11 -40.96 -55.45
N LEU A 209 -10.39 -41.11 -55.80
CA LEU A 209 -11.52 -40.49 -55.10
C LEU A 209 -11.62 -40.98 -53.64
N THR A 210 -11.42 -42.27 -53.40
CA THR A 210 -11.45 -42.86 -52.06
C THR A 210 -10.29 -42.38 -51.20
N LYS A 211 -9.09 -42.26 -51.76
CA LYS A 211 -7.91 -41.67 -51.10
C LYS A 211 -8.15 -40.20 -50.77
N SER A 212 -8.60 -39.40 -51.74
CA SER A 212 -8.91 -37.99 -51.53
C SER A 212 -10.00 -37.78 -50.47
N ARG A 213 -11.06 -38.59 -50.46
CA ARG A 213 -12.09 -38.57 -49.40
C ARG A 213 -11.53 -38.86 -48.00
N ARG A 214 -10.61 -39.83 -47.87
CA ARG A 214 -9.93 -40.12 -46.60
C ARG A 214 -9.04 -38.95 -46.16
N GLU A 215 -8.30 -38.35 -47.08
CA GLU A 215 -7.43 -37.19 -46.82
C GLU A 215 -8.26 -35.97 -46.36
N TYR A 216 -9.35 -35.64 -47.08
CA TYR A 216 -10.28 -34.59 -46.64
C TYR A 216 -10.89 -34.89 -45.27
N HIS A 217 -11.34 -36.12 -45.01
CA HIS A 217 -11.92 -36.48 -43.72
C HIS A 217 -10.93 -36.31 -42.56
N ALA A 218 -9.68 -36.76 -42.73
CA ALA A 218 -8.61 -36.57 -41.75
C ALA A 218 -8.30 -35.08 -41.49
N THR A 219 -8.25 -34.24 -42.54
CA THR A 219 -8.07 -32.79 -42.35
C THR A 219 -9.25 -32.12 -41.64
N ILE A 220 -10.48 -32.63 -41.81
CA ILE A 220 -11.67 -32.14 -41.09
C ILE A 220 -11.58 -32.51 -39.61
N GLU A 221 -11.14 -33.73 -39.27
CA GLU A 221 -10.90 -34.14 -37.88
C GLU A 221 -9.79 -33.30 -37.23
N GLU A 222 -8.65 -33.11 -37.90
CA GLU A 222 -7.53 -32.29 -37.41
C GLU A 222 -7.93 -30.83 -37.16
N LEU A 223 -8.67 -30.21 -38.10
CA LEU A 223 -9.20 -28.85 -37.92
C LEU A 223 -10.27 -28.76 -36.83
N GLN A 224 -11.04 -29.83 -36.58
CA GLN A 224 -12.02 -29.86 -35.51
C GLN A 224 -11.35 -29.97 -34.13
N ASP A 225 -10.28 -30.76 -34.00
CA ASP A 225 -9.46 -30.85 -32.79
C ASP A 225 -8.67 -29.55 -32.54
N GLU A 226 -8.10 -28.92 -33.58
CA GLU A 226 -7.48 -27.60 -33.45
C GLU A 226 -8.50 -26.55 -32.98
N LYS A 227 -9.69 -26.50 -33.61
CA LYS A 227 -10.78 -25.62 -33.19
C LYS A 227 -11.14 -25.83 -31.72
N TYR A 228 -11.32 -27.07 -31.27
CA TYR A 228 -11.65 -27.37 -29.87
C TYR A 228 -10.54 -26.94 -28.91
N ASN A 229 -9.27 -27.13 -29.30
CA ASN A 229 -8.12 -26.64 -28.54
C ASN A 229 -8.10 -25.11 -28.44
N LEU A 230 -8.34 -24.40 -29.55
CA LEU A 230 -8.41 -22.94 -29.60
C LEU A 230 -9.60 -22.39 -28.79
N GLU A 231 -10.78 -23.00 -28.86
CA GLU A 231 -11.94 -22.64 -28.04
C GLU A 231 -11.66 -22.85 -26.54
N ASN A 232 -10.99 -23.95 -26.17
CA ASN A 232 -10.55 -24.22 -24.79
C ASN A 232 -9.50 -23.20 -24.30
N GLN A 233 -8.54 -22.82 -25.15
CA GLN A 233 -7.56 -21.77 -24.86
C GLN A 233 -8.24 -20.40 -24.71
N ASN A 234 -9.16 -20.03 -25.61
CA ASN A 234 -9.92 -18.79 -25.53
C ASN A 234 -10.81 -18.75 -24.27
N SER A 235 -11.41 -19.88 -23.86
CA SER A 235 -12.14 -20.01 -22.60
C SER A 235 -11.25 -19.78 -21.37
N LYS A 236 -10.01 -20.30 -21.37
CA LYS A 236 -9.02 -20.08 -20.31
C LYS A 236 -8.55 -18.63 -20.26
N LEU A 237 -8.27 -18.01 -21.41
CA LEU A 237 -7.88 -16.61 -21.51
C LEU A 237 -9.02 -15.68 -21.06
N SER A 238 -10.25 -15.95 -21.49
CA SER A 238 -11.45 -15.22 -21.06
C SER A 238 -11.66 -15.30 -19.54
N LYS A 239 -11.43 -16.47 -18.93
CA LYS A 239 -11.43 -16.61 -17.46
C LYS A 239 -10.35 -15.76 -16.82
N LYS A 240 -9.10 -15.80 -17.30
CA LYS A 240 -8.04 -14.98 -16.69
C LYS A 240 -8.23 -13.48 -16.92
N ILE A 241 -8.83 -13.06 -18.03
CA ILE A 241 -9.26 -11.67 -18.24
C ILE A 241 -10.31 -11.27 -17.21
N ASN A 242 -11.30 -12.12 -16.93
CA ASN A 242 -12.32 -11.83 -15.91
C ASN A 242 -11.74 -11.81 -14.48
N GLU A 243 -10.80 -12.70 -14.14
CA GLU A 243 -10.06 -12.63 -12.88
C GLU A 243 -9.27 -11.31 -12.75
N LEU A 244 -8.47 -10.95 -13.76
CA LEU A 244 -7.67 -9.72 -13.77
C LEU A 244 -8.56 -8.46 -13.74
N ASN A 245 -9.74 -8.49 -14.36
CA ASN A 245 -10.71 -7.40 -14.26
C ASN A 245 -11.32 -7.29 -12.85
N SER A 246 -11.49 -8.39 -12.12
CA SER A 246 -11.86 -8.36 -10.70
C SER A 246 -10.73 -7.79 -9.85
N GLU A 247 -9.52 -8.33 -10.00
CA GLU A 247 -8.30 -7.86 -9.31
C GLU A 247 -8.09 -6.34 -9.52
N LEU A 248 -8.29 -5.84 -10.74
CA LEU A 248 -8.20 -4.41 -11.09
C LEU A 248 -9.33 -3.58 -10.47
N ASN A 249 -10.55 -4.11 -10.41
CA ASN A 249 -11.68 -3.42 -9.78
C ASN A 249 -11.51 -3.34 -8.25
N ASP A 250 -11.01 -4.41 -7.62
CA ASP A 250 -10.70 -4.45 -6.19
C ASP A 250 -9.57 -3.47 -5.84
N LEU A 251 -8.50 -3.42 -6.65
CA LEU A 251 -7.45 -2.41 -6.53
C LEU A 251 -7.97 -0.97 -6.70
N LYS A 252 -8.94 -0.76 -7.60
CA LYS A 252 -9.57 0.56 -7.82
C LYS A 252 -10.48 0.98 -6.66
N ILE A 253 -11.13 0.03 -5.99
CA ILE A 253 -11.86 0.28 -4.75
C ILE A 253 -10.88 0.72 -3.67
N ILE A 254 -9.78 -0.02 -3.47
CA ILE A 254 -8.71 0.32 -2.51
C ILE A 254 -8.09 1.70 -2.82
N GLU A 255 -7.82 2.02 -4.10
CA GLU A 255 -7.37 3.36 -4.51
C GLU A 255 -8.38 4.45 -4.10
N SER A 256 -9.68 4.20 -4.29
CA SER A 256 -10.73 5.14 -3.91
C SER A 256 -10.87 5.32 -2.38
N GLU A 257 -10.69 4.25 -1.60
CA GLU A 257 -10.68 4.28 -0.14
C GLU A 257 -9.48 5.07 0.38
N ILE A 258 -8.27 4.79 -0.12
CA ILE A 258 -7.04 5.52 0.21
C ILE A 258 -7.14 7.00 -0.22
N ASN A 259 -7.84 7.32 -1.31
CA ASN A 259 -8.08 8.69 -1.75
C ASN A 259 -9.04 9.44 -0.81
N VAL A 260 -10.06 8.76 -0.28
CA VAL A 260 -10.95 9.30 0.76
C VAL A 260 -10.20 9.48 2.08
N GLU A 261 -9.37 8.52 2.50
CA GLU A 261 -8.59 8.61 3.73
C GLU A 261 -7.51 9.71 3.66
N ASN A 262 -6.82 9.87 2.53
CA ASN A 262 -5.92 11.00 2.33
C ASN A 262 -6.65 12.36 2.40
N LYS A 263 -7.91 12.43 1.93
CA LYS A 263 -8.72 13.65 2.07
C LYS A 263 -9.09 13.94 3.52
N THR A 264 -9.44 12.93 4.32
CA THR A 264 -9.73 13.14 5.76
C THR A 264 -8.47 13.48 6.55
N TYR A 265 -7.30 12.93 6.17
CA TYR A 265 -6.02 13.37 6.71
C TYR A 265 -5.68 14.82 6.32
N ILE A 266 -5.93 15.25 5.08
CA ILE A 266 -5.74 16.65 4.68
C ILE A 266 -6.65 17.59 5.49
N THR A 267 -7.95 17.29 5.62
CA THR A 267 -8.87 18.14 6.41
C THR A 267 -8.51 18.17 7.89
N THR A 268 -8.09 17.05 8.49
CA THR A 268 -7.66 17.04 9.90
C THR A 268 -6.32 17.75 10.12
N ILE A 269 -5.40 17.70 9.15
CA ILE A 269 -4.17 18.50 9.16
C ILE A 269 -4.51 20.01 9.09
N ASP A 270 -5.45 20.42 8.23
CA ASP A 270 -5.83 21.83 8.11
C ASP A 270 -6.61 22.33 9.34
N GLU A 271 -7.50 21.52 9.92
CA GLU A 271 -8.10 21.79 11.23
C GLU A 271 -7.05 21.96 12.35
N LEU A 272 -5.97 21.16 12.31
CA LEU A 272 -4.88 21.25 13.29
C LEU A 272 -4.00 22.49 13.07
N LYS A 273 -3.82 22.94 11.83
CA LYS A 273 -3.17 24.23 11.53
C LYS A 273 -4.01 25.40 12.05
N GLU A 274 -5.32 25.41 11.81
CA GLU A 274 -6.21 26.45 12.33
C GLU A 274 -6.17 26.50 13.87
N LYS A 275 -6.22 25.33 14.53
CA LYS A 275 -6.09 25.23 15.99
C LYS A 275 -4.70 25.67 16.49
N LEU A 276 -3.63 25.45 15.73
CA LEU A 276 -2.29 25.94 16.04
C LEU A 276 -2.21 27.46 15.91
N GLU A 277 -2.69 28.02 14.81
CA GLU A 277 -2.71 29.46 14.54
C GLU A 277 -3.55 30.21 15.58
N LEU A 278 -4.71 29.67 15.98
CA LEU A 278 -5.49 30.21 17.10
C LEU A 278 -4.71 30.19 18.42
N LYS A 279 -3.90 29.14 18.67
CA LYS A 279 -3.08 29.06 19.89
C LYS A 279 -1.86 29.95 19.86
N ASP A 280 -1.21 30.15 18.71
CA ASP A 280 -0.13 31.14 18.57
C ASP A 280 -0.67 32.58 18.73
N ASN A 281 -1.88 32.88 18.23
CA ASN A 281 -2.56 34.14 18.49
C ASN A 281 -2.89 34.33 19.99
N GLU A 282 -3.46 33.33 20.68
CA GLU A 282 -3.67 33.36 22.14
C GLU A 282 -2.35 33.58 22.91
N LEU A 283 -1.26 32.94 22.49
CA LEU A 283 0.06 33.06 23.11
C LEU A 283 0.66 34.46 22.85
N GLN A 284 0.46 35.03 21.66
CA GLN A 284 0.84 36.40 21.35
C GLN A 284 0.02 37.42 22.16
N GLU A 285 -1.29 37.22 22.33
CA GLU A 285 -2.11 38.04 23.23
C GLU A 285 -1.65 37.93 24.69
N ALA A 286 -1.38 36.71 25.16
CA ALA A 286 -0.85 36.47 26.51
C ALA A 286 0.48 37.21 26.73
N ASN A 287 1.44 37.08 25.81
CA ASN A 287 2.71 37.82 25.85
C ASN A 287 2.49 39.34 25.85
N ASN A 288 1.60 39.85 24.98
CA ASN A 288 1.22 41.27 24.96
C ASN A 288 0.59 41.75 26.29
N THR A 289 -0.07 40.88 27.06
CA THR A 289 -0.54 41.22 28.42
C THR A 289 0.57 41.13 29.48
N ILE A 290 1.47 40.16 29.35
CA ILE A 290 2.65 40.01 30.22
C ILE A 290 3.56 41.24 30.08
N ASP A 291 3.83 41.72 28.87
CA ASP A 291 4.65 42.91 28.64
C ASP A 291 3.99 44.19 29.19
N LYS A 292 2.66 44.34 29.06
CA LYS A 292 1.92 45.44 29.70
C LYS A 292 2.01 45.38 31.22
N LEU A 293 1.85 44.18 31.81
CA LEU A 293 1.98 43.99 33.26
C LEU A 293 3.42 44.25 33.74
N ASN A 294 4.44 43.79 33.01
CA ASN A 294 5.85 44.06 33.28
C ASN A 294 6.16 45.56 33.22
N SER A 295 5.59 46.29 32.26
CA SER A 295 5.71 47.75 32.16
C SER A 295 5.08 48.43 33.39
N VAL A 296 3.88 48.03 33.79
CA VAL A 296 3.21 48.59 34.99
C VAL A 296 3.96 48.24 36.27
N ILE A 297 4.52 47.04 36.40
CA ILE A 297 5.38 46.63 37.52
C ILE A 297 6.66 47.48 37.54
N SER A 298 7.30 47.71 36.39
CA SER A 298 8.49 48.56 36.29
C SER A 298 8.20 50.03 36.66
N GLU A 299 7.07 50.58 36.19
CA GLU A 299 6.64 51.95 36.48
C GLU A 299 6.25 52.13 37.96
N THR A 300 5.49 51.19 38.53
CA THR A 300 5.12 51.21 39.96
C THR A 300 6.32 50.94 40.88
N GLN A 301 7.26 50.09 40.48
CA GLN A 301 8.51 49.89 41.23
C GLN A 301 9.44 51.11 41.13
N THR A 302 9.43 51.84 40.01
CA THR A 302 10.16 53.11 39.87
C THR A 302 9.55 54.20 40.74
N SER A 303 8.24 54.45 40.65
CA SER A 303 7.58 55.44 41.50
C SER A 303 7.59 55.08 43.00
N SER A 304 7.57 53.78 43.34
CA SER A 304 7.82 53.31 44.71
C SER A 304 9.25 53.62 45.16
N LYS A 305 10.27 53.41 44.31
CA LYS A 305 11.65 53.78 44.62
C LYS A 305 11.85 55.29 44.78
N ASP A 306 11.22 56.09 43.91
CA ASP A 306 11.31 57.55 43.95
C ASP A 306 10.63 58.11 45.21
N THR A 307 9.46 57.60 45.58
CA THR A 307 8.78 57.98 46.83
C THR A 307 9.50 57.50 48.09
N ILE A 308 10.13 56.32 48.06
CA ILE A 308 11.04 55.88 49.14
C ILE A 308 12.24 56.84 49.23
N SER A 309 12.82 57.25 48.10
CA SER A 309 13.95 58.19 48.08
C SER A 309 13.56 59.58 48.59
N SER A 310 12.38 60.10 48.26
CA SER A 310 11.90 61.39 48.77
C SER A 310 11.58 61.33 50.27
N LEU A 311 10.98 60.22 50.74
CA LEU A 311 10.73 60.01 52.18
C LEU A 311 12.03 59.83 52.96
N GLN A 312 13.04 59.17 52.39
CA GLN A 312 14.38 59.08 53.00
C GLN A 312 15.03 60.46 53.11
N GLN A 313 14.96 61.28 52.06
CA GLN A 313 15.46 62.66 52.08
C GLN A 313 14.70 63.52 53.10
N GLU A 314 13.36 63.40 53.19
CA GLU A 314 12.57 64.09 54.20
C GLU A 314 12.97 63.67 55.62
N ILE A 315 13.07 62.36 55.88
CA ILE A 315 13.55 61.80 57.16
C ILE A 315 14.95 62.31 57.51
N GLU A 316 15.86 62.45 56.54
CA GLU A 316 17.20 62.99 56.78
C GLU A 316 17.18 64.50 57.07
N THR A 317 16.32 65.28 56.41
CA THR A 317 16.10 66.71 56.75
C THR A 317 15.41 66.91 58.11
N LEU A 318 14.56 65.96 58.52
CA LEU A 318 13.95 65.96 59.84
C LEU A 318 14.96 65.52 60.92
N ASN A 319 15.81 64.53 60.65
CA ASN A 319 16.84 64.07 61.58
C ASN A 319 17.94 65.12 61.80
N THR A 320 18.38 65.82 60.75
CA THR A 320 19.29 66.97 60.88
C THR A 320 18.65 68.08 61.71
N LYS A 321 17.41 68.47 61.39
CA LYS A 321 16.64 69.45 62.19
C LYS A 321 16.44 69.03 63.65
N ILE A 322 16.21 67.75 63.94
CA ILE A 322 16.13 67.20 65.30
C ILE A 322 17.49 67.26 65.99
N SER A 323 18.59 67.02 65.27
CA SER A 323 19.96 67.18 65.78
C SER A 323 20.30 68.64 66.09
N ASP A 324 19.92 69.57 65.21
CA ASP A 324 20.06 71.02 65.42
C ASP A 324 19.24 71.48 66.63
N GLN A 325 17.98 71.03 66.76
CA GLN A 325 17.16 71.33 67.94
C GLN A 325 17.67 70.64 69.21
N SER A 326 18.30 69.47 69.12
CA SER A 326 18.91 68.77 70.25
C SER A 326 20.19 69.48 70.73
N THR A 327 21.06 69.88 69.80
CA THR A 327 22.26 70.67 70.13
C THR A 327 21.88 72.05 70.67
N LEU A 328 20.88 72.72 70.09
CA LEU A 328 20.32 73.96 70.64
C LEU A 328 19.78 73.76 72.05
N ASN A 329 18.95 72.74 72.30
CA ASN A 329 18.46 72.41 73.64
C ASN A 329 19.59 72.09 74.62
N ASN A 330 20.64 71.39 74.20
CA ASN A 330 21.81 71.10 75.04
C ASN A 330 22.61 72.37 75.37
N THR A 331 22.77 73.30 74.41
CA THR A 331 23.42 74.60 74.68
C THR A 331 22.57 75.48 75.60
N LEU A 332 21.24 75.50 75.42
CA LEU A 332 20.33 76.22 76.32
C LEU A 332 20.29 75.59 77.72
N ALA A 333 20.30 74.26 77.84
CA ALA A 333 20.39 73.57 79.12
C ALA A 333 21.74 73.83 79.81
N SER A 334 22.83 73.90 79.04
CA SER A 334 24.14 74.29 79.57
C SER A 334 24.15 75.76 80.01
N GLU A 335 23.54 76.68 79.25
CA GLU A 335 23.42 78.08 79.67
C GLU A 335 22.59 78.17 80.95
N ILE A 336 21.39 77.57 81.00
CA ILE A 336 20.55 77.50 82.20
C ILE A 336 21.34 76.95 83.39
N SER A 337 22.08 75.85 83.23
CA SER A 337 22.91 75.29 84.29
C SER A 337 24.02 76.25 84.76
N THR A 338 24.60 77.07 83.87
CA THR A 338 25.55 78.13 84.30
C THR A 338 24.85 79.32 84.98
N LYS A 339 23.61 79.67 84.58
CA LYS A 339 22.82 80.70 85.27
C LYS A 339 22.38 80.23 86.65
N ASP A 340 21.98 78.97 86.78
CA ASP A 340 21.61 78.35 88.06
C ASP A 340 22.82 78.24 88.99
N GLN A 341 24.01 77.92 88.47
CA GLN A 341 25.26 78.00 89.24
C GLN A 341 25.56 79.44 89.67
N GLN A 342 25.47 80.43 88.78
CA GLN A 342 25.65 81.85 89.12
C GLN A 342 24.62 82.33 90.16
N LEU A 343 23.37 81.85 90.10
CA LEU A 343 22.34 82.12 91.11
C LEU A 343 22.64 81.44 92.44
N ALA A 344 23.21 80.23 92.44
CA ALA A 344 23.63 79.54 93.66
C ALA A 344 24.84 80.23 94.31
N GLU A 345 25.81 80.68 93.52
CA GLU A 345 26.96 81.49 93.96
C GLU A 345 26.49 82.83 94.55
N LEU A 346 25.61 83.57 93.85
CA LEU A 346 24.99 84.79 94.37
C LEU A 346 24.15 84.55 95.64
N GLN A 347 23.43 83.43 95.74
CA GLN A 347 22.73 83.05 96.98
C GLN A 347 23.69 82.72 98.13
N GLN A 348 24.88 82.18 97.84
CA GLN A 348 25.93 81.96 98.83
C GLN A 348 26.57 83.29 99.28
N GLU A 349 26.84 84.22 98.36
CA GLU A 349 27.28 85.58 98.69
C GLU A 349 26.23 86.33 99.52
N ILE A 350 24.93 86.20 99.19
CA ILE A 350 23.84 86.78 99.98
C ILE A 350 23.81 86.19 101.40
N LYS A 351 24.01 84.88 101.57
CA LYS A 351 24.13 84.26 102.91
C LYS A 351 25.33 84.79 103.68
N GLN A 352 26.50 84.90 103.04
CA GLN A 352 27.70 85.50 103.66
C GLN A 352 27.47 86.96 104.04
N ILE A 353 26.76 87.73 103.22
CA ILE A 353 26.35 89.11 103.51
C ILE A 353 25.38 89.17 104.71
N ASP A 354 24.43 88.23 104.84
CA ASP A 354 23.54 88.17 105.99
C ASP A 354 24.24 87.69 107.28
N GLU A 355 25.17 86.74 107.18
CA GLU A 355 26.07 86.36 108.29
C GLU A 355 26.93 87.54 108.74
N LEU A 356 27.49 88.32 107.81
CA LEU A 356 28.21 89.55 108.09
C LEU A 356 27.31 90.64 108.68
N LYS A 357 26.04 90.77 108.26
CA LYS A 357 25.06 91.67 108.91
C LYS A 357 24.79 91.24 110.36
N VAL A 358 24.69 89.94 110.64
CA VAL A 358 24.53 89.42 112.01
C VAL A 358 25.79 89.65 112.83
N GLU A 359 26.98 89.45 112.26
CA GLU A 359 28.24 89.75 112.94
C GLU A 359 28.41 91.25 113.22
N ILE A 360 28.03 92.12 112.28
CA ILE A 360 27.98 93.58 112.45
C ILE A 360 26.97 93.96 113.54
N ASN A 361 25.78 93.35 113.59
CA ASN A 361 24.81 93.59 114.67
C ASN A 361 25.35 93.14 116.03
N ASN A 362 26.04 91.99 116.10
CA ASN A 362 26.68 91.54 117.33
C ASN A 362 27.83 92.48 117.76
N LYS A 363 28.66 92.94 116.82
CA LYS A 363 29.70 93.96 117.08
C LYS A 363 29.07 95.29 117.53
N GLN A 364 27.96 95.71 116.92
CA GLN A 364 27.20 96.91 117.32
C GLN A 364 26.58 96.76 118.72
N LEU A 365 26.11 95.55 119.09
CA LEU A 365 25.61 95.24 120.43
C LEU A 365 26.75 95.24 121.47
N VAL A 366 27.95 94.74 121.12
CA VAL A 366 29.15 94.83 121.96
C VAL A 366 29.61 96.28 122.12
N ILE A 367 29.60 97.09 121.05
CA ILE A 367 29.83 98.54 121.12
C ILE A 367 28.77 99.21 122.00
N GLY A 368 27.51 98.77 121.95
CA GLY A 368 26.44 99.21 122.85
C GLY A 368 26.74 98.91 124.32
N LYS A 369 27.17 97.68 124.63
CA LYS A 369 27.59 97.27 125.99
C LYS A 369 28.78 98.11 126.48
N LEU A 370 29.86 98.21 125.68
CA LEU A 370 31.07 98.98 126.02
C LEU A 370 30.77 100.47 126.19
N ARG A 371 29.86 101.05 125.40
CA ARG A 371 29.37 102.43 125.61
C ARG A 371 28.61 102.55 126.94
N HIS A 372 27.73 101.62 127.26
CA HIS A 372 26.96 101.66 128.51
C HIS A 372 27.85 101.47 129.75
N GLU A 373 28.87 100.62 129.64
CA GLU A 373 29.90 100.38 130.64
C GLU A 373 30.80 101.61 130.83
N ALA A 374 31.21 102.28 129.75
CA ALA A 374 31.93 103.55 129.81
C ALA A 374 31.08 104.71 130.40
N ILE A 375 29.76 104.70 130.21
CA ILE A 375 28.83 105.64 130.86
C ILE A 375 28.78 105.37 132.38
N ILE A 376 28.62 104.11 132.78
CA ILE A 376 28.62 103.70 134.20
C ILE A 376 29.96 104.05 134.88
N LEU A 377 31.09 103.81 134.20
CA LEU A 377 32.42 104.15 134.71
C LEU A 377 32.59 105.66 134.93
N ASN A 378 32.05 106.50 134.04
CA ASN A 378 32.02 107.95 134.22
C ASN A 378 31.12 108.38 135.40
N GLU A 379 30.01 107.69 135.67
CA GLU A 379 29.18 107.97 136.85
C GLU A 379 29.94 107.67 138.15
N HIS A 380 30.63 106.51 138.23
CA HIS A 380 31.49 106.17 139.36
C HIS A 380 32.61 107.21 139.60
N LEU A 381 33.27 107.66 138.52
CA LEU A 381 34.33 108.66 138.58
C LEU A 381 33.78 110.03 139.03
N THR A 382 32.57 110.41 138.60
CA THR A 382 31.89 111.64 139.01
C THR A 382 31.47 111.62 140.49
N LYS A 383 31.01 110.46 141.00
CA LYS A 383 30.73 110.25 142.44
C LYS A 383 32.00 110.32 143.29
N ALA A 384 33.12 109.77 142.81
CA ALA A 384 34.41 109.86 143.51
C ALA A 384 34.94 111.31 143.60
N LEU A 385 34.88 112.06 142.50
CA LEU A 385 35.38 113.44 142.43
C LEU A 385 34.61 114.45 143.29
N THR A 386 33.32 114.23 143.55
CA THR A 386 32.51 115.15 144.34
C THR A 386 32.74 115.00 145.85
N MET A 387 32.90 113.78 146.37
CA MET A 387 33.08 113.57 147.81
C MET A 387 34.52 113.77 148.31
N LEU A 388 35.54 113.57 147.46
CA LEU A 388 36.95 113.78 147.84
C LEU A 388 37.34 115.27 147.99
N LYS A 389 36.48 116.21 147.57
CA LYS A 389 36.84 117.63 147.45
C LYS A 389 36.51 118.50 148.68
N GLN A 390 36.06 117.91 149.80
CA GLN A 390 35.65 118.70 150.97
C GLN A 390 35.94 118.06 152.33
N GLY A 391 37.08 117.38 152.46
CA GLY A 391 37.52 116.77 153.73
C GLY A 391 38.97 117.04 154.10
N GLY A 392 39.18 117.84 155.17
CA GLY A 392 40.26 117.59 156.14
C GLY A 392 41.54 118.41 156.09
N ASP A 393 41.57 119.53 156.82
CA ASP A 393 42.72 120.01 157.61
C ASP A 393 42.20 120.91 158.75
N GLY A 394 42.50 120.71 160.05
CA GLY A 394 43.21 119.59 160.68
C GLY A 394 43.47 119.80 162.19
N THR A 395 42.52 119.48 163.09
CA THR A 395 42.73 119.64 164.55
C THR A 395 42.07 118.59 165.47
N ASN A 396 42.92 117.82 166.17
CA ASN A 396 42.84 117.43 167.60
C ASN A 396 41.64 116.63 168.21
N LYS A 397 41.90 115.33 168.42
CA LYS A 397 42.14 114.70 169.75
C LYS A 397 40.99 114.53 170.78
N SER A 398 40.50 113.30 170.90
CA SER A 398 40.15 112.64 172.17
C SER A 398 40.30 111.10 172.03
N ILE A 399 40.58 110.37 173.13
CA ILE A 399 40.78 108.91 173.15
C ILE A 399 39.94 108.32 174.28
N ASP A 400 39.19 107.25 174.01
CA ASP A 400 38.30 106.62 174.98
C ASP A 400 38.98 105.62 175.91
N ARG A 401 38.57 105.65 177.18
CA ARG A 401 39.24 104.97 178.30
C ARG A 401 38.79 103.51 178.47
N GLU A 402 37.58 103.18 178.06
CA GLU A 402 36.98 101.85 178.25
C GLU A 402 37.52 100.80 177.27
N LEU A 403 37.81 101.22 176.03
CA LEU A 403 38.37 100.36 174.98
C LEU A 403 39.69 99.70 175.41
N ILE A 404 40.57 100.49 176.03
CA ILE A 404 41.87 100.03 176.55
C ILE A 404 41.69 98.98 177.66
N SER A 405 40.69 99.16 178.53
CA SER A 405 40.43 98.22 179.65
C SER A 405 40.00 96.84 179.15
N ASN A 406 39.08 96.78 178.18
CA ASN A 406 38.60 95.51 177.62
C ASN A 406 39.71 94.71 176.91
N VAL A 407 40.60 95.38 176.16
CA VAL A 407 41.72 94.72 175.48
C VAL A 407 42.70 94.08 176.47
N ILE A 408 43.00 94.76 177.58
CA ILE A 408 43.88 94.24 178.64
C ILE A 408 43.25 93.04 179.36
N ILE A 409 41.95 93.08 179.67
CA ILE A 409 41.24 91.97 180.32
C ILE A 409 41.21 90.74 179.41
N SER A 410 40.96 90.91 178.11
CA SER A 410 40.99 89.81 177.13
C SER A 410 42.36 89.13 177.08
N PHE A 411 43.45 89.90 177.05
CA PHE A 411 44.83 89.35 177.02
C PHE A 411 45.15 88.44 178.22
N LEU A 412 44.61 88.75 179.40
CA LEU A 412 44.84 87.98 180.63
C LEU A 412 44.11 86.63 180.66
N GLN A 413 42.99 86.48 179.93
CA GLN A 413 42.18 85.25 179.93
C GLN A 413 42.75 84.13 179.04
N PHE A 414 43.66 84.44 178.10
CA PHE A 414 44.26 83.43 177.22
C PHE A 414 45.27 82.53 177.96
N PRO A 415 45.13 81.19 177.89
CA PRO A 415 46.09 80.22 178.43
C PRO A 415 47.51 80.41 177.89
N ARG A 416 48.51 79.94 178.65
CA ARG A 416 49.92 79.97 178.22
C ARG A 416 50.14 78.95 177.09
N GLY A 417 50.38 79.44 175.88
CA GLY A 417 50.61 78.62 174.68
C GLY A 417 49.62 78.88 173.52
N ASP A 418 48.55 79.64 173.75
CA ASP A 418 47.59 80.00 172.69
C ASP A 418 48.19 81.05 171.73
N THR A 419 48.16 80.78 170.41
CA THR A 419 48.65 81.68 169.36
C THR A 419 47.87 83.00 169.30
N LYS A 420 46.59 83.00 169.69
CA LYS A 420 45.74 84.22 169.74
C LYS A 420 46.27 85.27 170.71
N LYS A 421 47.05 84.84 171.71
CA LYS A 421 47.72 85.74 172.66
C LYS A 421 48.76 86.64 171.97
N PHE A 422 49.35 86.19 170.86
CA PHE A 422 50.28 86.97 170.05
C PHE A 422 49.55 88.00 169.17
N GLU A 423 48.42 87.63 168.55
CA GLU A 423 47.56 88.55 167.79
C GLU A 423 47.00 89.68 168.68
N ALA A 424 46.59 89.35 169.91
CA ALA A 424 46.18 90.36 170.91
C ALA A 424 47.32 91.32 171.27
N LEU A 425 48.56 90.82 171.39
CA LEU A 425 49.74 91.65 171.66
C LEU A 425 50.11 92.54 170.46
N GLN A 426 49.97 92.03 169.23
CA GLN A 426 50.15 92.77 167.99
C GLN A 426 49.19 93.96 167.92
N LEU A 427 47.90 93.75 168.22
CA LEU A 427 46.88 94.80 168.27
C LEU A 427 47.18 95.88 169.33
N ILE A 428 47.62 95.48 170.53
CA ILE A 428 48.04 96.42 171.58
C ILE A 428 49.23 97.28 171.08
N SER A 429 50.22 96.67 170.43
CA SER A 429 51.42 97.38 169.94
C SER A 429 51.13 98.43 168.86
N ALA A 430 50.02 98.29 168.13
CA ALA A 430 49.55 99.25 167.15
C ALA A 430 48.68 100.34 167.80
N LEU A 431 47.73 99.96 168.66
CA LEU A 431 46.81 100.88 169.33
C LEU A 431 47.51 101.84 170.31
N LEU A 432 48.68 101.45 170.83
CA LEU A 432 49.47 102.23 171.78
C LEU A 432 50.82 102.74 171.20
N GLU A 433 50.96 102.74 169.87
CA GLU A 433 52.13 103.25 169.12
C GLU A 433 53.50 102.81 169.67
N TRP A 434 53.65 101.52 169.98
CA TRP A 434 54.89 101.01 170.58
C TRP A 434 56.11 101.18 169.67
N ASP A 435 57.20 101.70 170.23
CA ASP A 435 58.49 101.81 169.55
C ASP A 435 59.09 100.43 169.23
N GLN A 436 60.02 100.37 168.28
CA GLN A 436 60.65 99.13 167.84
C GLN A 436 61.42 98.43 168.97
N SER A 437 62.00 99.18 169.92
CA SER A 437 62.62 98.60 171.12
C SER A 437 61.62 97.84 171.99
N GLN A 438 60.41 98.39 172.14
CA GLN A 438 59.32 97.80 172.92
C GLN A 438 58.72 96.56 172.21
N LYS A 439 58.60 96.60 170.88
CA LYS A 439 58.19 95.45 170.07
C LYS A 439 59.18 94.27 170.15
N ILE A 440 60.48 94.55 170.26
CA ILE A 440 61.50 93.51 170.50
C ILE A 440 61.40 92.95 171.93
N ALA A 441 61.24 93.81 172.94
CA ALA A 441 61.04 93.37 174.32
C ALA A 441 59.73 92.55 174.51
N ALA A 442 58.71 92.82 173.70
CA ALA A 442 57.47 92.06 173.62
C ALA A 442 57.57 90.76 172.77
N GLY A 443 58.72 90.50 172.13
CA GLY A 443 58.99 89.28 171.35
C GLY A 443 58.36 89.24 169.95
N LEU A 444 58.05 90.40 169.35
CA LEU A 444 57.07 90.49 168.27
C LEU A 444 57.62 90.33 166.83
N GLN A 445 58.94 90.42 166.58
CA GLN A 445 59.48 90.46 165.21
C GLN A 445 60.88 89.84 165.05
N ASN A 446 61.16 89.24 163.89
CA ASN A 446 62.43 88.63 163.49
C ASN A 446 62.76 88.97 162.01
N THR A 447 64.02 88.82 161.55
CA THR A 447 64.58 89.63 160.44
C THR A 447 65.17 88.87 159.24
N SER A 448 64.75 89.20 158.00
CA SER A 448 65.55 89.19 156.73
C SER A 448 64.67 89.62 155.52
N ASN A 449 65.25 89.88 154.33
CA ASN A 449 64.64 90.75 153.30
C ASN A 449 65.15 90.58 151.84
N SER A 450 64.27 90.85 150.84
CA SER A 450 64.50 91.40 149.47
C SER A 450 64.81 90.57 148.19
N LYS A 451 63.86 90.71 147.22
CA LYS A 451 63.98 91.02 145.75
C LYS A 451 64.47 90.01 144.68
N GLY A 452 63.63 89.86 143.63
CA GLY A 452 63.89 89.34 142.27
C GLY A 452 62.56 89.16 141.51
N GLY A 453 62.48 89.32 140.18
CA GLY A 453 61.17 89.34 139.44
C GLY A 453 61.15 88.72 138.02
N PRO A 454 59.96 88.46 137.41
CA PRO A 454 59.81 87.49 136.31
C PRO A 454 59.05 87.94 135.02
N GLN A 455 59.34 87.27 133.89
CA GLN A 455 58.47 86.83 132.77
C GLN A 455 59.36 86.57 131.52
N SER A 456 59.09 85.65 130.57
CA SER A 456 58.22 84.45 130.47
C SER A 456 58.34 83.90 129.02
N ASP A 457 57.96 82.68 128.62
CA ASP A 457 58.17 81.28 129.11
C ASP A 457 57.32 80.39 128.16
N ASN A 458 57.68 79.19 127.68
CA ASN A 458 58.93 78.42 127.49
C ASN A 458 58.62 77.38 126.36
N GLY A 459 59.50 76.57 125.76
CA GLY A 459 60.89 76.23 126.03
C GLY A 459 61.08 74.83 126.66
N ASN A 460 61.67 73.90 125.89
CA ASN A 460 62.24 72.59 126.32
C ASN A 460 61.31 71.44 126.79
N PRO A 461 61.76 70.17 126.71
CA PRO A 461 61.04 68.98 127.21
C PRO A 461 61.57 68.48 128.58
N SER A 462 60.84 67.58 129.25
CA SER A 462 61.45 66.67 130.23
C SER A 462 60.64 65.37 130.48
N LYS A 463 61.34 64.31 130.91
CA LYS A 463 60.81 63.12 131.60
C LYS A 463 59.89 62.19 130.79
N GLN A 464 60.44 61.58 129.73
CA GLN A 464 60.08 60.18 129.47
C GLN A 464 60.58 59.33 130.66
N SER A 465 59.62 58.76 131.39
CA SER A 465 59.86 57.89 132.55
C SER A 465 60.10 56.44 132.14
N PHE A 466 60.61 55.62 133.05
CA PHE A 466 60.89 54.18 132.89
C PHE A 466 59.75 53.37 132.25
N VAL A 467 58.50 53.81 132.44
CA VAL A 467 57.28 53.26 131.81
C VAL A 467 57.36 53.27 130.27
N SER A 468 57.97 54.29 129.65
CA SER A 468 58.08 54.40 128.19
C SER A 468 58.95 53.28 127.59
N LEU A 469 60.13 53.03 128.17
CA LEU A 469 61.00 51.89 127.81
C LEU A 469 60.33 50.54 128.07
N TRP A 470 59.47 50.44 129.09
CA TRP A 470 58.63 49.26 129.32
C TRP A 470 57.54 49.08 128.26
N THR A 471 57.00 50.17 127.72
CA THR A 471 55.97 50.11 126.66
C THR A 471 56.59 49.64 125.35
N ASP A 472 57.71 50.24 124.96
CA ASP A 472 58.49 49.89 123.76
C ASP A 472 59.04 48.44 123.81
N TYR A 473 59.43 47.95 125.00
CA TYR A 473 59.76 46.53 125.20
C TYR A 473 58.56 45.60 124.98
N LEU A 474 57.41 45.90 125.58
CA LEU A 474 56.20 45.07 125.47
C LEU A 474 55.63 45.06 124.05
N GLU A 475 55.64 46.19 123.34
CA GLU A 475 55.18 46.27 121.95
C GLU A 475 56.08 45.45 121.01
N ARG A 476 57.40 45.43 121.27
CA ARG A 476 58.37 44.62 120.52
C ARG A 476 58.36 43.13 120.86
N GLU A 477 57.95 42.74 122.07
CA GLU A 477 57.84 41.33 122.47
C GLU A 477 56.47 40.73 122.08
N SER A 478 55.39 41.50 122.19
CA SER A 478 54.02 41.03 121.91
C SER A 478 53.67 40.88 120.44
N SER A 479 54.36 41.59 119.53
CA SER A 479 54.19 41.41 118.08
C SER A 479 55.06 40.29 117.48
N SER A 480 55.82 39.55 118.30
CA SER A 480 56.83 38.59 117.86
C SER A 480 56.39 37.11 117.98
N LYS A 481 55.11 36.79 117.76
CA LYS A 481 54.66 35.41 117.52
C LYS A 481 53.31 35.29 116.83
#